data_AF-A0A7W5BBL6-F1
#
_entry.id   AF-A0A7W5BBL6-F1
#
_cell.length_a   1.000
_cell.length_b   1.000
_cell.length_c   1.000
_cell.angle_alpha   90.00
_cell.angle_beta   90.00
_cell.angle_gamma   90.00
#
_symmetry.space_group_name_H-M   'P 1'
#
loop_
_entity.id
_entity.type
_entity.pdbx_description
1 polymer ?
#
loop_
_entity_poly.entity_id
_entity_poly.type
_entity_poly.pdbx_seq_one_letter_code
_entity_poly.pdbx_strand_id
1 'polypeptide(L)'
;MIAYNSTHSLFSTKFAMTEIFFNGSTVSITSLEQLKEALSGFDAVPEFELWISIESGPMLCMLRNARHAWLMYQKNEDDSVRSVGKYQGDEVCKFRLANGQVDEYPLSWCIEVEQCYQAITYFYVNLGEAPAWLEWE
;
A
#
# COMPACT_ATOMS: atom_id res chain seq x y z
N MET A 1 33.44 47.20 6.41
CA MET A 1 33.64 46.52 5.11
C MET A 1 33.18 45.09 5.28
N ILE A 2 32.31 44.65 4.39
CA ILE A 2 31.32 43.57 4.57
C ILE A 2 31.86 42.20 4.13
N ALA A 3 31.40 41.18 4.89
CA ALA A 3 31.19 39.76 4.60
C ALA A 3 32.36 38.84 4.19
N TYR A 4 32.58 37.82 5.01
CA TYR A 4 33.01 36.49 4.57
C TYR A 4 31.78 35.57 4.46
N ASN A 5 31.64 34.95 3.30
CA ASN A 5 30.71 33.84 3.05
C ASN A 5 31.11 32.60 3.85
N SER A 6 30.13 31.81 4.31
CA SER A 6 30.16 30.35 4.18
C SER A 6 28.80 29.73 4.51
N THR A 7 28.20 29.20 3.45
CA THR A 7 27.28 28.05 3.35
C THR A 7 27.12 27.20 4.62
N HIS A 8 25.87 27.01 5.05
CA HIS A 8 25.39 25.72 5.53
C HIS A 8 24.13 25.33 4.76
N SER A 9 24.30 24.23 4.03
CA SER A 9 23.27 23.43 3.38
C SER A 9 22.16 23.07 4.36
N LEU A 10 20.91 23.39 4.02
CA LEU A 10 19.74 22.73 4.55
C LEU A 10 19.18 21.83 3.44
N PHE A 11 19.81 20.67 3.23
CA PHE A 11 19.05 19.53 2.74
C PHE A 11 18.06 19.18 3.86
N SER A 12 16.90 19.83 3.84
CA SER A 12 15.70 19.22 4.41
C SER A 12 15.41 18.04 3.51
N THR A 13 15.91 16.87 3.90
CA THR A 13 15.32 15.62 3.44
C THR A 13 13.87 15.72 3.89
N LYS A 14 12.97 16.12 2.98
CA LYS A 14 11.54 15.87 3.18
C LYS A 14 11.45 14.36 3.33
N PHE A 15 11.34 13.87 4.56
CA PHE A 15 10.84 12.54 4.78
C PHE A 15 9.48 12.53 4.09
N ALA A 16 9.32 11.68 3.09
CA ALA A 16 8.04 11.54 2.43
C ALA A 16 7.06 11.07 3.52
N MET A 17 6.02 11.87 3.79
CA MET A 17 5.04 11.51 4.79
C MET A 17 4.22 10.36 4.25
N THR A 18 4.24 9.23 4.96
CA THR A 18 3.46 8.05 4.61
C THR A 18 2.16 8.08 5.40
N GLU A 19 1.02 8.04 4.72
CA GLU A 19 -0.29 7.89 5.36
C GLU A 19 -0.78 6.46 5.20
N ILE A 20 -1.38 5.92 6.27
CA ILE A 20 -1.96 4.58 6.28
C ILE A 20 -3.40 4.68 6.75
N PHE A 21 -4.31 4.09 5.99
CA PHE A 21 -5.73 3.99 6.32
C PHE A 21 -6.13 2.52 6.38
N PHE A 22 -6.74 2.13 7.48
CA PHE A 22 -7.26 0.78 7.69
C PHE A 22 -8.76 0.86 7.97
N ASN A 23 -9.59 0.25 7.12
CA ASN A 23 -11.05 0.31 7.19
C ASN A 23 -11.57 1.75 7.39
N GLY A 24 -11.04 2.69 6.62
CA GLY A 24 -11.45 4.10 6.64
C GLY A 24 -10.91 4.91 7.82
N SER A 25 -10.10 4.33 8.70
CA SER A 25 -9.49 5.01 9.85
C SER A 25 -7.99 5.20 9.63
N THR A 26 -7.48 6.40 9.88
CA THR A 26 -6.04 6.70 9.83
C THR A 26 -5.29 5.96 10.94
N VAL A 27 -4.15 5.36 10.60
CA VAL A 27 -3.25 4.67 11.53
C VAL A 27 -1.91 5.40 11.56
N SER A 28 -1.50 5.89 12.73
CA SER A 28 -0.21 6.56 12.89
C SER A 28 0.92 5.54 12.99
N ILE A 29 1.75 5.47 11.94
CA ILE A 29 2.92 4.58 11.86
C ILE A 29 4.14 5.42 11.54
N THR A 30 5.10 5.48 12.46
CA THR A 30 6.33 6.28 12.34
C THR A 30 7.58 5.42 12.20
N SER A 31 7.46 4.09 12.24
CA SER A 31 8.58 3.18 12.06
C SER A 31 8.18 1.87 11.38
N LEU A 32 9.16 1.17 10.82
CA LEU A 32 8.99 -0.16 10.26
C LEU A 32 8.52 -1.19 11.30
N GLU A 33 8.95 -1.06 12.56
CA GLU A 33 8.51 -1.96 13.64
C GLU A 33 7.02 -1.80 13.93
N GLN A 34 6.55 -0.55 14.01
CA GLN A 34 5.12 -0.24 14.18
C GLN A 34 4.30 -0.72 12.98
N LEU A 35 4.83 -0.59 11.76
CA LEU A 35 4.16 -1.14 10.58
C LEU A 35 3.98 -2.65 10.69
N LYS A 36 5.04 -3.39 11.06
CA LYS A 36 4.98 -4.84 11.19
C LYS A 36 4.01 -5.29 12.27
N GLU A 37 3.98 -4.60 13.41
CA GLU A 37 3.03 -4.85 14.49
C GLU A 37 1.58 -4.59 14.01
N ALA A 38 1.36 -3.46 13.32
CA ALA A 38 0.05 -3.12 12.76
C ALA A 38 -0.42 -4.16 11.74
N LEU A 39 0.44 -4.59 10.81
CA LEU A 39 0.12 -5.63 9.83
C LEU A 39 -0.24 -6.97 10.50
N SER A 40 0.47 -7.34 11.58
CA SER A 40 0.10 -8.52 12.38
C SER A 40 -1.27 -8.38 13.03
N GLY A 41 -1.65 -7.17 13.48
CA GLY A 41 -2.98 -6.88 13.99
C GLY A 41 -4.06 -6.93 12.91
N PHE A 42 -3.76 -6.42 11.72
CA PHE A 42 -4.66 -6.44 10.57
C PHE A 42 -4.94 -7.87 10.08
N ASP A 43 -3.96 -8.78 10.22
CA ASP A 43 -4.12 -10.18 9.81
C ASP A 43 -5.22 -10.93 10.58
N ALA A 44 -5.53 -10.47 11.80
CA ALA A 44 -6.64 -11.00 12.59
C ALA A 44 -8.03 -10.61 12.03
N VAL A 45 -8.10 -9.67 11.08
CA VAL A 45 -9.34 -9.21 10.45
C VAL A 45 -9.50 -9.93 9.11
N PRO A 46 -10.55 -10.75 8.91
CA PRO A 46 -10.69 -11.55 7.70
C PRO A 46 -11.11 -10.73 6.47
N GLU A 47 -11.78 -9.59 6.66
CA GLU A 47 -12.24 -8.72 5.58
C GLU A 47 -11.87 -7.28 5.89
N PHE A 48 -11.04 -6.66 5.04
CA PHE A 48 -10.62 -5.28 5.23
C PHE A 48 -10.19 -4.60 3.94
N GLU A 49 -10.13 -3.28 4.03
CA GLU A 49 -9.47 -2.37 3.12
C GLU A 49 -8.28 -1.70 3.82
N LEU A 50 -7.12 -1.72 3.17
CA LEU A 50 -5.89 -1.07 3.63
C LEU A 50 -5.33 -0.20 2.52
N TRP A 51 -5.07 1.06 2.82
CA TRP A 51 -4.35 1.98 1.95
C TRP A 51 -3.04 2.40 2.61
N ILE A 52 -1.99 2.49 1.81
CA ILE A 52 -0.74 3.18 2.14
C ILE A 52 -0.40 4.14 1.01
N SER A 53 -0.09 5.39 1.33
CA SER A 53 0.22 6.43 0.34
C SER A 53 1.43 7.24 0.75
N ILE A 54 2.13 7.78 -0.25
CA ILE A 54 3.13 8.81 -0.07
C ILE A 54 2.47 10.17 -0.32
N GLU A 55 2.72 11.16 0.53
CA GLU A 55 2.20 12.52 0.37
C GLU A 55 2.49 13.06 -1.04
N SER A 56 1.44 13.41 -1.78
CA SER A 56 1.52 13.87 -3.18
C SER A 56 2.19 12.88 -4.15
N GLY A 57 2.22 11.60 -3.82
CA GLY A 57 2.95 10.56 -4.54
C GLY A 57 2.11 9.31 -4.81
N PRO A 58 2.76 8.15 -5.02
CA PRO A 58 2.06 6.91 -5.29
C PRO A 58 1.25 6.43 -4.09
N MET A 59 0.31 5.52 -4.35
CA MET A 59 -0.45 4.81 -3.34
C MET A 59 -0.59 3.33 -3.69
N LEU A 60 -0.76 2.51 -2.66
CA LEU A 60 -0.99 1.08 -2.76
C LEU A 60 -2.20 0.73 -1.90
N CYS A 61 -3.21 0.13 -2.53
CA CYS A 61 -4.38 -0.42 -1.88
C CYS A 61 -4.26 -1.93 -1.79
N MET A 62 -4.72 -2.49 -0.68
CA MET A 62 -4.97 -3.91 -0.48
C MET A 62 -6.43 -4.09 -0.07
N LEU A 63 -7.15 -4.92 -0.80
CA LEU A 63 -8.43 -5.47 -0.34
C LEU A 63 -8.25 -6.93 0.04
N ARG A 64 -8.84 -7.34 1.15
CA ARG A 64 -8.84 -8.73 1.63
C ARG A 64 -10.24 -9.23 1.89
N ASN A 65 -10.49 -10.48 1.50
CA ASN A 65 -11.59 -11.30 1.99
C ASN A 65 -11.09 -12.74 2.25
N ALA A 66 -11.04 -13.12 3.52
CA ALA A 66 -10.46 -14.34 4.02
C ALA A 66 -9.04 -14.58 3.47
N ARG A 67 -8.89 -15.55 2.58
CA ARG A 67 -7.61 -15.90 1.93
C ARG A 67 -7.35 -15.16 0.62
N HIS A 68 -8.35 -14.47 0.09
CA HIS A 68 -8.27 -13.77 -1.18
C HIS A 68 -7.85 -12.33 -0.90
N ALA A 69 -6.74 -11.91 -1.49
CA ALA A 69 -6.30 -10.53 -1.41
C ALA A 69 -5.69 -10.11 -2.74
N TRP A 70 -5.87 -8.85 -3.10
CA TRP A 70 -5.26 -8.27 -4.30
C TRP A 70 -4.74 -6.88 -3.97
N LEU A 71 -3.85 -6.38 -4.84
CA LEU A 71 -3.24 -5.06 -4.71
C LEU A 71 -3.61 -4.18 -5.90
N MET A 72 -3.87 -2.91 -5.64
CA MET A 72 -3.87 -1.86 -6.65
C MET A 72 -2.73 -0.89 -6.35
N TYR A 73 -1.83 -0.70 -7.28
CA TYR A 73 -0.80 0.33 -7.20
C TYR A 73 -1.15 1.47 -8.15
N GLN A 74 -1.15 2.69 -7.65
CA GLN A 74 -1.40 3.90 -8.43
C GLN A 74 -0.18 4.82 -8.32
N LYS A 75 0.49 5.06 -9.44
CA LYS A 75 1.72 5.89 -9.47
C LYS A 75 1.40 7.38 -9.46
N ASN A 76 0.31 7.76 -10.14
CA ASN A 76 -0.25 9.10 -10.23
C ASN A 76 -1.76 8.98 -10.51
N GLU A 77 -2.49 10.10 -10.51
CA GLU A 77 -3.96 10.13 -10.59
C GLU A 77 -4.55 9.36 -11.79
N ASP A 78 -3.81 9.23 -12.88
CA ASP A 78 -4.29 8.64 -14.13
C ASP A 78 -3.75 7.22 -14.42
N ASP A 79 -2.82 6.71 -13.61
CA ASP A 79 -2.07 5.47 -13.89
C ASP A 79 -2.10 4.51 -12.70
N SER A 80 -3.01 3.54 -12.78
CA SER A 80 -3.15 2.45 -11.81
C SER A 80 -3.03 1.08 -12.48
N VAL A 81 -2.32 0.18 -11.81
CA VAL A 81 -2.17 -1.23 -12.17
C VAL A 81 -2.61 -2.10 -10.99
N ARG A 82 -3.04 -3.33 -11.26
CA ARG A 82 -3.42 -4.32 -10.24
C ARG A 82 -2.44 -5.48 -10.20
N SER A 83 -2.43 -6.24 -9.12
CA SER A 83 -1.66 -7.48 -9.03
C SER A 83 -2.18 -8.55 -10.00
N VAL A 84 -1.27 -9.36 -10.54
CA VAL A 84 -1.60 -10.57 -11.29
C VAL A 84 -1.37 -11.80 -10.41
N GLY A 85 -2.46 -12.52 -10.17
CA GLY A 85 -2.49 -13.77 -9.43
C GLY A 85 -2.21 -14.99 -10.30
N LYS A 86 -2.07 -16.15 -9.66
CA LYS A 86 -1.84 -17.43 -10.35
C LYS A 86 -3.13 -18.14 -10.77
N TYR A 87 -4.28 -17.68 -10.28
CA TYR A 87 -5.55 -18.32 -10.55
C TYR A 87 -5.94 -18.17 -12.03
N GLN A 88 -6.34 -19.27 -12.67
CA GLN A 88 -6.60 -19.33 -14.12
C GLN A 88 -8.09 -19.40 -14.49
N GLY A 89 -8.98 -19.47 -13.50
CA GLY A 89 -10.43 -19.48 -13.72
C GLY A 89 -11.04 -18.08 -13.85
N ASP A 90 -12.35 -18.02 -14.08
CA ASP A 90 -13.14 -16.80 -14.26
C ASP A 90 -13.95 -16.39 -13.02
N GLU A 91 -13.78 -17.12 -11.92
CA GLU A 91 -14.46 -16.85 -10.66
C GLU A 91 -14.03 -15.51 -10.05
N VAL A 92 -14.96 -14.91 -9.29
CA VAL A 92 -14.78 -13.62 -8.63
C VAL A 92 -14.82 -13.77 -7.11
N CYS A 93 -14.21 -12.81 -6.41
CA CYS A 93 -14.35 -12.62 -4.97
C CYS A 93 -14.99 -11.27 -4.67
N LYS A 94 -15.76 -11.23 -3.58
CA LYS A 94 -16.39 -10.01 -3.07
C LYS A 94 -15.48 -9.35 -2.06
N PHE A 95 -15.25 -8.06 -2.22
CA PHE A 95 -14.49 -7.25 -1.27
C PHE A 95 -15.36 -6.11 -0.77
N ARG A 96 -15.39 -5.91 0.54
CA ARG A 96 -16.11 -4.80 1.16
C ARG A 96 -15.14 -3.67 1.48
N LEU A 97 -15.45 -2.49 0.96
CA LEU A 97 -14.69 -1.27 1.23
C LEU A 97 -15.18 -0.62 2.51
N ALA A 98 -14.39 0.29 3.07
CA ALA A 98 -14.71 0.98 4.31
C ALA A 98 -16.03 1.78 4.26
N ASN A 99 -16.42 2.26 3.07
CA ASN A 99 -17.68 2.97 2.85
C ASN A 99 -18.91 2.03 2.78
N GLY A 100 -18.73 0.71 2.90
CA GLY A 100 -19.79 -0.29 2.84
C GLY A 100 -20.09 -0.81 1.43
N GLN A 101 -19.48 -0.23 0.39
CA GLN A 101 -19.53 -0.73 -0.98
C GLN A 101 -18.96 -2.16 -1.03
N VAL A 102 -19.55 -2.98 -1.91
CA VAL A 102 -19.07 -4.33 -2.17
C VAL A 102 -18.73 -4.43 -3.65
N ASP A 103 -17.46 -4.62 -3.94
CA ASP A 103 -16.94 -4.80 -5.29
C ASP A 103 -16.66 -6.28 -5.56
N GLU A 104 -16.81 -6.69 -6.81
CA GLU A 104 -16.50 -8.04 -7.29
C GLU A 104 -15.29 -7.96 -8.23
N TYR A 105 -14.23 -8.71 -7.90
CA TYR A 105 -13.01 -8.76 -8.71
C TYR A 105 -12.61 -10.20 -9.03
N PRO A 106 -11.99 -10.45 -10.20
CA PRO A 106 -11.50 -11.77 -10.57
C PRO A 106 -10.51 -12.35 -9.55
N LEU A 107 -10.62 -13.65 -9.28
CA LEU A 107 -9.62 -14.38 -8.50
C LEU A 107 -8.26 -14.39 -9.18
N SER A 108 -8.18 -14.19 -10.50
CA SER A 108 -6.93 -14.01 -11.24
C SER A 108 -6.15 -12.76 -10.86
N TRP A 109 -6.73 -11.83 -10.09
CA TRP A 109 -6.01 -10.67 -9.54
C TRP A 109 -5.43 -10.96 -8.15
N CYS A 110 -5.92 -12.02 -7.49
CA CYS A 110 -5.57 -12.33 -6.12
C CYS A 110 -4.19 -12.99 -6.02
N ILE A 111 -3.36 -12.47 -5.12
CA ILE A 111 -2.09 -13.07 -4.71
C ILE A 111 -2.20 -13.55 -3.26
N GLU A 112 -1.17 -14.23 -2.76
CA GLU A 112 -1.14 -14.69 -1.37
C GLU A 112 -1.13 -13.49 -0.41
N VAL A 113 -1.85 -13.60 0.71
CA VAL A 113 -1.96 -12.53 1.71
C VAL A 113 -0.58 -12.11 2.22
N GLU A 114 0.34 -13.06 2.43
CA GLU A 114 1.70 -12.75 2.85
C GLU A 114 2.46 -11.92 1.82
N GLN A 115 2.22 -12.13 0.53
CA GLN A 115 2.83 -11.32 -0.54
C GLN A 115 2.29 -9.89 -0.53
N CYS A 116 1.00 -9.70 -0.23
CA CYS A 116 0.45 -8.36 -0.02
C CYS A 116 1.14 -7.64 1.13
N TYR A 117 1.34 -8.29 2.27
CA TYR A 117 2.04 -7.68 3.41
C TYR A 117 3.51 -7.38 3.14
N GLN A 118 4.19 -8.24 2.38
CA GLN A 118 5.55 -7.97 1.90
C GLN A 118 5.57 -6.75 0.97
N ALA A 119 4.58 -6.60 0.09
CA ALA A 119 4.47 -5.45 -0.81
C ALA A 119 4.20 -4.14 -0.06
N ILE A 120 3.28 -4.13 0.91
CA ILE A 120 3.01 -2.97 1.77
C ILE A 120 4.28 -2.56 2.53
N THR A 121 5.00 -3.55 3.08
CA THR A 121 6.27 -3.29 3.78
C THR A 121 7.32 -2.72 2.85
N TYR A 122 7.44 -3.26 1.64
CA TYR A 122 8.37 -2.78 0.61
C TYR A 122 8.06 -1.36 0.16
N PHE A 123 6.78 -1.08 -0.11
CA PHE A 123 6.31 0.26 -0.45
C PHE A 123 6.70 1.27 0.63
N TYR A 124 6.48 0.92 1.90
CA TYR A 124 6.85 1.78 3.03
C TYR A 124 8.35 2.08 3.09
N VAL A 125 9.21 1.06 2.94
CA VAL A 125 10.67 1.24 3.07
C VAL A 125 11.34 1.83 1.83
N ASN A 126 10.70 1.74 0.66
CA ASN A 126 11.22 2.24 -0.62
C ASN A 126 10.44 3.44 -1.16
N LEU A 127 9.91 4.29 -0.28
CA LEU A 127 9.30 5.57 -0.66
C LEU A 127 8.21 5.46 -1.73
N GLY A 128 7.41 4.39 -1.65
CA GLY A 128 6.28 4.16 -2.54
C GLY A 128 6.57 3.41 -3.82
N GLU A 129 7.75 2.80 -3.98
CA GLU A 129 8.01 1.93 -5.13
C GLU A 129 7.14 0.67 -5.12
N ALA A 130 6.60 0.31 -6.28
CA ALA A 130 5.96 -0.99 -6.48
C ALA A 130 7.02 -2.10 -6.54
N PRO A 131 6.84 -3.22 -5.82
CA PRO A 131 7.80 -4.31 -5.83
C PRO A 131 7.89 -5.00 -7.20
N ALA A 132 9.11 -5.09 -7.74
CA ALA A 132 9.38 -5.67 -9.07
C ALA A 132 9.26 -7.20 -9.13
N TRP A 133 9.12 -7.90 -8.00
CA TRP A 133 8.89 -9.35 -7.97
C TRP A 133 7.41 -9.73 -8.11
N LEU A 134 6.50 -8.76 -8.01
CA LEU A 134 5.09 -8.94 -8.33
C LEU A 134 4.87 -8.61 -9.80
N GLU A 135 3.93 -9.32 -10.40
CA GLU A 135 3.43 -9.01 -11.72
C GLU A 135 2.27 -8.02 -11.60
N TRP A 136 2.28 -6.99 -12.46
CA TRP A 136 1.34 -5.87 -12.45
C TRP A 136 0.75 -5.69 -13.84
N GLU A 137 -0.56 -5.43 -13.92
CA GLU A 137 -1.29 -5.18 -15.18
C GLU A 137 -2.38 -4.13 -15.00
#